data_AF-A0A3N0AN47-F1
#
_entry.id   AF-A0A3N0AN47-F1
#
_cell.length_a   1.000
_cell.length_b   1.000
_cell.length_c   1.000
_cell.angle_alpha   90.00
_cell.angle_beta   90.00
_cell.angle_gamma   90.00
#
_symmetry.space_group_name_H-M   'P 1'
#
loop_
_entity.id
_entity.type
_entity.pdbx_description
1 polymer ?
#
loop_
_entity_poly.entity_id
_entity_poly.type
_entity_poly.pdbx_seq_one_letter_code
_entity_poly.pdbx_strand_id
1 'polypeptide(L)'
;MKLKHICEVCGRAEILTPEEAYRAGWDYPPKMGMFGVVSQRTCPECPINRTVWWKLTVEHRDLSALSNDDKATIERILHEPESILVDE
;
A
#
# COMPACT_ATOMS: atom_id res chain seq x y z
N MET A 1 18.29 2.25 -3.78
CA MET A 1 17.42 2.31 -2.58
C MET A 1 16.43 1.16 -2.64
N LYS A 2 16.35 0.36 -1.56
CA LYS A 2 15.29 -0.63 -1.37
C LYS A 2 14.21 -0.03 -0.46
N LEU A 3 12.99 -0.50 -0.60
CA LEU A 3 11.84 -0.12 0.22
C LEU A 3 11.14 -1.38 0.72
N LYS A 4 10.52 -1.28 1.89
CA LYS A 4 9.66 -2.32 2.43
C LYS A 4 8.28 -2.24 1.77
N HIS A 5 8.03 -3.12 0.80
CA HIS A 5 6.74 -3.26 0.14
C HIS A 5 5.83 -4.11 1.02
N ILE A 6 4.66 -3.62 1.41
CA ILE A 6 3.77 -4.25 2.40
C ILE A 6 2.37 -4.37 1.81
N CYS A 7 1.87 -5.59 1.68
CA CYS A 7 0.51 -5.81 1.21
C CYS A 7 -0.48 -5.46 2.32
N GLU A 8 -1.36 -4.51 2.08
CA GLU A 8 -2.39 -4.12 3.05
C GLU A 8 -3.48 -5.19 3.25
N VAL A 9 -3.57 -6.16 2.33
CA VAL A 9 -4.61 -7.20 2.35
C VAL A 9 -4.18 -8.43 3.17
N CYS A 10 -2.97 -8.95 2.91
CA CYS A 10 -2.48 -10.18 3.57
C CYS A 10 -1.31 -9.97 4.52
N GLY A 11 -0.77 -8.75 4.61
CA GLY A 11 0.37 -8.43 5.47
C GLY A 11 1.74 -8.90 4.95
N ARG A 12 1.81 -9.58 3.79
CA ARG A 12 3.09 -9.96 3.16
C ARG A 12 3.97 -8.73 3.01
N ALA A 13 5.25 -8.86 3.36
CA ALA A 13 6.21 -7.77 3.24
C ALA A 13 7.52 -8.25 2.60
N GLU A 14 8.07 -7.45 1.68
CA GLU A 14 9.33 -7.73 0.99
C GLU A 14 10.19 -6.47 0.85
N ILE A 15 11.51 -6.63 0.99
CA ILE A 15 12.46 -5.53 0.83
C ILE A 15 13.04 -5.61 -0.59
N LEU A 16 12.53 -4.77 -1.48
CA LEU A 16 12.82 -4.76 -2.90
C LEU A 16 13.18 -3.35 -3.35
N THR A 17 13.90 -3.23 -4.45
CA THR A 17 13.87 -1.96 -5.21
C THR A 17 12.49 -1.78 -5.85
N PRO A 18 12.05 -0.54 -6.12
CA PRO A 18 10.75 -0.34 -6.76
C PRO A 18 10.63 -0.99 -8.14
N GLU A 19 11.74 -1.14 -8.87
CA GLU A 19 11.78 -1.85 -10.15
C GLU A 19 11.55 -3.37 -9.98
N GLU A 20 12.20 -3.99 -8.99
CA GLU A 20 11.99 -5.42 -8.67
C GLU A 20 10.55 -5.68 -8.22
N ALA A 21 10.00 -4.83 -7.36
CA ALA A 21 8.62 -4.96 -6.90
C ALA A 21 7.61 -4.85 -8.03
N TYR A 22 7.77 -3.85 -8.91
CA TYR A 22 6.90 -3.69 -10.07
C TYR A 22 6.94 -4.90 -11.00
N ARG A 23 8.15 -5.42 -11.30
CA ARG A 23 8.30 -6.64 -12.12
C ARG A 23 7.70 -7.87 -11.46
N ALA A 24 7.75 -7.95 -10.14
CA ALA A 24 7.11 -9.02 -9.39
C ALA A 24 5.58 -8.90 -9.37
N GLY A 25 5.00 -7.75 -9.75
CA GLY A 25 3.56 -7.51 -9.80
C GLY A 25 3.00 -6.80 -8.57
N TRP A 26 3.83 -6.09 -7.81
CA TRP A 26 3.36 -5.25 -6.72
C TRP A 26 2.73 -3.96 -7.25
N ASP A 27 1.55 -3.63 -6.74
CA ASP A 27 0.96 -2.32 -6.95
C ASP A 27 1.51 -1.35 -5.89
N TYR A 28 2.65 -0.74 -6.18
CA TYR A 28 3.35 0.17 -5.27
C TYR A 28 3.99 1.36 -6.00
N PRO A 29 4.07 2.55 -5.38
CA PRO A 29 4.79 3.68 -5.96
C PRO A 29 6.32 3.45 -5.94
N PRO A 30 7.07 4.17 -6.81
CA PRO A 30 6.60 5.16 -7.76
C PRO A 30 6.15 4.57 -9.11
N LYS A 31 6.14 3.23 -9.25
CA LYS A 31 5.76 2.58 -10.51
C LYS A 31 4.24 2.48 -10.69
N MET A 32 3.50 2.38 -9.58
CA MET A 32 2.04 2.40 -9.54
C MET A 32 1.57 3.41 -8.49
N GLY A 33 0.84 4.44 -8.94
CA GLY A 33 0.37 5.51 -8.05
C GLY A 33 1.48 6.45 -7.57
N MET A 34 1.24 7.12 -6.45
CA MET A 34 2.15 8.12 -5.88
C MET A 34 2.27 7.93 -4.35
N PHE A 35 3.45 8.19 -3.80
CA PHE A 35 3.65 8.24 -2.35
C PHE A 35 2.82 9.36 -1.70
N GLY A 36 2.37 9.15 -0.47
CA GLY A 36 1.48 10.09 0.23
C GLY A 36 0.05 10.13 -0.31
N VAL A 37 -0.28 9.41 -1.38
CA VAL A 37 -1.62 9.33 -1.95
C VAL A 37 -2.21 7.95 -1.70
N VAL A 38 -3.34 7.92 -0.97
CA VAL A 38 -4.10 6.70 -0.72
C VAL A 38 -4.50 6.08 -2.07
N SER A 39 -3.90 4.94 -2.34
CA SER A 39 -4.05 4.08 -3.52
C SER A 39 -3.71 2.66 -3.08
N GLN A 40 -3.88 1.68 -3.96
CA GLN A 40 -3.64 0.28 -3.63
C GLN A 40 -2.20 0.02 -3.17
N ARG A 41 -2.04 -0.86 -2.18
CA ARG A 41 -0.76 -1.44 -1.74
C ARG A 41 -0.90 -2.96 -1.68
N THR A 42 -0.82 -3.60 -2.84
CA THR A 42 -1.10 -5.04 -3.00
C THR A 42 0.10 -5.81 -3.51
N CYS A 43 0.29 -7.02 -2.95
CA CYS A 43 1.15 -8.01 -3.55
C CYS A 43 0.45 -8.67 -4.76
N PRO A 44 1.17 -9.43 -5.60
CA PRO A 44 0.63 -9.99 -6.84
C PRO A 44 -0.52 -10.99 -6.65
N GLU A 45 -0.67 -11.52 -5.43
CA GLU A 45 -1.67 -12.54 -5.10
C GLU A 45 -2.95 -11.95 -4.48
N CYS A 46 -2.95 -10.67 -4.11
CA CYS A 46 -4.08 -10.03 -3.44
C CYS A 46 -4.84 -9.10 -4.38
N PRO A 47 -6.18 -9.15 -4.38
CA PRO A 47 -6.99 -8.31 -5.25
C PRO A 47 -7.09 -6.88 -4.73
N ILE A 48 -7.14 -5.92 -5.65
CA ILE A 48 -7.30 -4.49 -5.33
C ILE A 48 -8.60 -4.18 -4.58
N ASN A 49 -9.65 -4.99 -4.73
CA ASN A 49 -10.96 -4.73 -4.13
C ASN A 49 -11.04 -4.94 -2.62
N ARG A 50 -9.93 -5.36 -1.99
CA ARG A 50 -9.81 -5.47 -0.53
C ARG A 50 -9.02 -4.33 0.12
N THR A 51 -8.50 -3.40 -0.68
CA THR A 51 -7.71 -2.27 -0.21
C THR A 51 -8.56 -1.20 0.45
N VAL A 52 -7.95 -0.39 1.31
CA VAL A 52 -8.61 0.77 1.92
C VAL A 52 -9.01 1.79 0.87
N TRP A 53 -8.22 1.93 -0.20
CA TRP A 53 -8.57 2.77 -1.34
C TRP A 53 -9.88 2.33 -2.00
N TRP A 54 -10.07 1.03 -2.23
CA TRP A 54 -11.30 0.51 -2.81
C TRP A 54 -12.52 0.80 -1.93
N LYS A 55 -12.39 0.58 -0.61
CA LYS A 55 -13.45 0.89 0.37
C LYS A 55 -13.87 2.35 0.31
N LEU A 56 -12.90 3.27 0.21
CA LEU A 56 -13.17 4.70 0.17
C LEU A 56 -13.73 5.17 -1.19
N THR A 57 -13.11 4.75 -2.28
CA THR A 57 -13.36 5.32 -3.61
C THR A 57 -14.46 4.60 -4.36
N VAL A 58 -14.53 3.27 -4.25
CA VAL A 58 -15.48 2.44 -5.01
C VAL A 58 -16.70 2.09 -4.17
N GLU A 59 -16.51 1.71 -2.90
CA GLU A 59 -17.63 1.37 -2.01
C GLU A 59 -18.21 2.59 -1.29
N HIS A 60 -17.61 3.78 -1.47
CA HIS A 60 -18.03 5.04 -0.85
C HIS A 60 -18.18 4.93 0.69
N ARG A 61 -17.33 4.14 1.35
CA ARG A 61 -17.35 4.03 2.81
C ARG A 61 -16.82 5.30 3.46
N ASP A 62 -17.50 5.75 4.50
CA ASP A 62 -17.03 6.83 5.35
C ASP A 62 -15.80 6.42 6.18
N LEU A 63 -14.90 7.39 6.39
CA LEU A 63 -13.70 7.22 7.24
C LEU A 63 -14.05 6.76 8.68
N SER A 64 -15.21 7.18 9.20
CA SER A 64 -15.68 6.79 10.53
C SER A 64 -16.02 5.30 10.62
N ALA A 65 -16.46 4.70 9.51
CA ALA A 65 -16.85 3.29 9.40
C ALA A 65 -15.67 2.35 9.10
N LEU A 66 -14.47 2.90 8.86
CA LEU A 66 -13.27 2.10 8.66
C LEU A 66 -12.77 1.47 9.96
N SER A 67 -12.21 0.27 9.81
CA SER A 67 -11.54 -0.44 10.91
C SER A 67 -10.28 0.31 11.36
N ASN A 68 -9.75 -0.04 12.53
CA ASN A 68 -8.50 0.53 13.00
C ASN A 68 -7.33 0.13 12.08
N ASP A 69 -7.35 -1.07 11.51
CA ASP A 69 -6.32 -1.54 10.58
C ASP A 69 -6.35 -0.76 9.25
N ASP A 70 -7.55 -0.42 8.76
CA ASP A 70 -7.73 0.45 7.59
C ASP A 70 -7.16 1.85 7.86
N LYS A 71 -7.44 2.42 9.04
CA LYS A 71 -6.93 3.75 9.43
C LYS A 71 -5.41 3.76 9.58
N ALA A 72 -4.84 2.72 10.19
CA ALA A 72 -3.40 2.53 10.30
C ALA A 72 -2.74 2.39 8.91
N THR A 73 -3.42 1.71 7.97
CA THR A 73 -2.96 1.60 6.58
C THR A 73 -2.95 2.96 5.88
N ILE A 74 -4.01 3.77 6.04
CA ILE A 74 -4.06 5.14 5.53
C ILE A 74 -2.90 5.95 6.09
N GLU A 75 -2.73 5.96 7.41
CA GLU A 75 -1.67 6.71 8.08
C GLU A 75 -0.28 6.30 7.57
N ARG A 76 -0.04 4.99 7.41
CA ARG A 76 1.20 4.49 6.81
C ARG A 76 1.41 5.04 5.40
N ILE A 77 0.40 4.98 4.53
CA ILE A 77 0.49 5.45 3.14
C ILE A 77 0.74 6.96 3.06
N LEU A 78 0.09 7.74 3.91
CA LEU A 78 0.25 9.21 3.93
C LEU A 78 1.68 9.64 4.32
N HIS A 79 2.41 8.80 5.05
CA HIS A 79 3.81 9.01 5.42
C HIS A 79 4.80 8.18 4.57
N GLU A 80 4.37 7.61 3.44
CA GLU A 80 5.31 7.01 2.49
C GLU A 80 6.04 8.13 1.72
N PRO A 81 7.34 7.96 1.37
CA PRO A 81 8.14 6.75 1.56
C PRO A 81 8.77 6.59 2.94
N GLU A 82 8.75 7.59 3.82
CA GLU A 82 9.45 7.58 5.12
C GLU A 82 9.04 6.37 5.98
N SER A 83 7.76 6.00 5.96
CA SER A 83 7.20 4.87 6.71
C SER A 83 7.64 3.48 6.22
N ILE A 84 8.30 3.40 5.06
CA ILE A 84 8.73 2.15 4.41
C ILE A 84 10.21 2.15 4.00
N LEU A 85 10.97 3.17 4.42
CA LEU A 85 12.42 3.16 4.31
C LEU A 85 12.99 1.98 5.11
N VAL A 86 14.11 1.44 4.62
CA VAL A 86 14.89 0.44 5.33
C VAL A 86 16.24 1.08 5.66
N ASP A 87 16.69 0.90 6.90
CA ASP A 87 18.05 1.30 7.29
C ASP A 87 19.05 0.47 6.47
N GLU A 88 20.13 1.12 6.00
CA GLU A 88 21.22 0.45 5.26
C GLU A 88 22.08 -0.46 6.15
#